data_AF-A0A7S0J8D8-F1
#
_entry.id   AF-A0A7S0J8D8-F1
#
_cell.length_a   1.000
_cell.length_b   1.000
_cell.length_c   1.000
_cell.angle_alpha   90.00
_cell.angle_beta   90.00
_cell.angle_gamma   90.00
#
_symmetry.space_group_name_H-M   'P 1'
#
loop_
_entity.id
_entity.type
_entity.pdbx_description
1 polymer ?
#
loop_
_entity_poly.entity_id
_entity_poly.type
_entity_poly.pdbx_seq_one_letter_code
_entity_poly.pdbx_strand_id
1 'polypeptide(L)'
;VVLTGSMIPLAAVYSDARRNLLISMIFAAQLDLCEVTIFFNDRLLRGNRAIKADSNGLDAFDTPNFPPLATVGARVSADRAKWRSPPISRLRVHTTMETSIV
;
A
#
# COMPACT_ATOMS: atom_id res chain seq x y z
N VAL A 1 -7.83 1.90 -3.34
CA VAL A 1 -7.91 1.04 -2.14
C VAL A 1 -6.52 0.96 -1.53
N VAL A 2 -6.36 1.32 -0.25
CA VAL A 2 -5.06 1.22 0.43
C VAL A 2 -5.13 0.13 1.48
N LEU A 3 -4.35 -0.92 1.31
CA LEU A 3 -4.12 -1.93 2.33
C LEU A 3 -3.00 -1.46 3.25
N THR A 4 -3.12 -1.75 4.54
CA THR A 4 -2.10 -1.45 5.53
C THR A 4 -2.17 -2.45 6.68
N GLY A 5 -1.21 -2.37 7.59
CA GLY A 5 -1.17 -3.19 8.78
C GLY A 5 -0.08 -2.72 9.72
N SER A 6 0.38 -3.62 10.59
CA SER A 6 1.47 -3.34 11.52
C SER A 6 2.20 -4.60 11.91
N MET A 7 3.48 -4.49 12.26
CA MET A 7 4.20 -5.55 12.95
C MET A 7 3.89 -5.54 14.45
N ILE A 8 3.62 -4.37 15.03
CA ILE A 8 3.33 -4.21 16.45
C ILE A 8 1.86 -3.76 16.63
N PRO A 9 1.05 -4.46 17.46
CA PRO A 9 -0.36 -4.15 17.65
C PRO A 9 -0.64 -2.68 17.99
N LEU A 10 -1.74 -2.15 17.50
CA LEU A 10 -2.15 -0.74 17.70
C LEU A 10 -2.21 -0.30 19.17
N ALA A 11 -2.59 -1.22 20.06
CA ALA A 11 -2.70 -0.97 21.49
C ALA A 11 -1.34 -0.83 22.20
N ALA A 12 -0.23 -1.28 21.60
CA ALA A 12 1.08 -1.20 22.24
C ALA A 12 1.59 0.25 22.31
N VAL A 13 2.32 0.61 23.36
CA VAL A 13 2.87 1.97 23.56
C VAL A 13 3.72 2.40 22.38
N TYR A 14 4.65 1.55 21.96
CA TYR A 14 5.46 1.73 20.76
C TYR A 14 4.89 0.87 19.63
N SER A 15 4.20 1.48 18.67
CA SER A 15 3.54 0.77 17.57
C SER A 15 3.67 1.53 16.26
N ASP A 16 4.00 0.79 15.19
CA ASP A 16 3.99 1.25 13.80
C ASP A 16 2.55 1.41 13.25
N ALA A 17 1.57 0.74 13.85
CA ALA A 17 0.18 0.73 13.40
C ALA A 17 -0.44 2.13 13.32
N ARG A 18 -0.16 3.01 14.29
CA ARG A 18 -0.74 4.36 14.33
C ARG A 18 -0.31 5.18 13.12
N ARG A 19 0.98 5.14 12.80
CA ARG A 19 1.56 5.84 11.65
C ARG A 19 1.05 5.24 10.34
N ASN A 20 1.11 3.91 10.21
CA ASN A 20 0.63 3.19 9.03
C ASN A 20 -0.85 3.49 8.74
N LEU A 21 -1.71 3.45 9.76
CA LEU A 21 -3.13 3.75 9.63
C LEU A 21 -3.38 5.22 9.26
N LEU A 22 -2.75 6.18 9.95
CA LEU A 22 -2.94 7.60 9.68
C LEU A 22 -2.58 7.96 8.23
N ILE A 23 -1.41 7.54 7.78
CA ILE A 23 -0.91 7.92 6.46
C ILE A 23 -1.65 7.16 5.35
N SER A 24 -2.01 5.89 5.57
CA SER A 24 -2.84 5.15 4.62
C SER A 24 -4.21 5.81 4.40
N MET A 25 -4.81 6.40 5.44
CA MET A 25 -6.04 7.19 5.29
C MET A 25 -5.83 8.44 4.43
N ILE A 26 -4.70 9.15 4.61
CA ILE A 26 -4.35 10.31 3.78
C ILE A 26 -4.24 9.91 2.30
N PHE A 27 -3.57 8.79 2.01
CA PHE A 27 -3.50 8.27 0.64
C PHE A 27 -4.85 7.79 0.11
N ALA A 28 -5.67 7.14 0.94
CA ALA A 28 -7.00 6.69 0.55
C ALA A 28 -7.95 7.84 0.21
N ALA A 29 -7.72 9.03 0.77
CA ALA A 29 -8.45 10.25 0.44
C ALA A 29 -8.02 10.90 -0.89
N GLN A 30 -6.91 10.45 -1.52
CA GLN A 30 -6.49 10.95 -2.82
C GLN A 30 -7.37 10.37 -3.93
N LEU A 31 -8.19 11.23 -4.56
CA LEU A 31 -9.14 10.81 -5.61
C LEU A 31 -8.47 10.29 -6.88
N ASP A 32 -7.21 10.67 -7.13
CA ASP A 32 -6.45 10.22 -8.30
C ASP A 32 -5.61 8.96 -8.03
N LEU A 33 -5.63 8.40 -6.81
CA LEU A 33 -5.00 7.11 -6.50
C LEU A 33 -5.94 5.94 -6.82
N CYS A 34 -6.10 5.66 -8.11
CA CYS A 34 -7.06 4.68 -8.65
C CYS A 34 -6.50 3.25 -8.73
N GLU A 35 -5.88 2.76 -7.66
CA GLU A 35 -5.24 1.44 -7.61
C GLU A 35 -5.45 0.72 -6.28
N VAL A 36 -5.11 -0.57 -6.24
CA VAL A 36 -4.90 -1.30 -4.98
C VAL A 36 -3.43 -1.14 -4.58
N THR A 37 -3.19 -0.51 -3.44
CA THR A 37 -1.85 -0.22 -2.92
C THR A 37 -1.64 -0.83 -1.54
N ILE A 38 -0.39 -0.94 -1.13
CA ILE A 38 0.01 -1.28 0.25
C ILE A 38 0.79 -0.09 0.79
N PHE A 39 0.36 0.48 1.92
CA PHE A 39 1.17 1.45 2.66
C PHE A 39 1.77 0.79 3.89
N PHE A 40 3.10 0.76 3.96
CA PHE A 40 3.84 0.19 5.09
C PHE A 40 5.21 0.86 5.19
N ASN A 41 5.67 1.13 6.42
CA ASN A 41 7.01 1.66 6.71
C ASN A 41 7.40 2.84 5.79
N ASP A 42 6.54 3.87 5.80
CA ASP A 42 6.75 5.11 5.05
C ASP A 42 6.78 4.97 3.51
N ARG A 43 6.41 3.81 2.95
CA ARG A 43 6.37 3.55 1.50
C ARG A 43 4.97 3.18 1.05
N LEU A 44 4.53 3.77 -0.06
CA LEU A 44 3.32 3.39 -0.79
C LEU A 44 3.70 2.52 -1.98
N LEU A 45 3.32 1.25 -1.93
CA LEU A 45 3.66 0.25 -2.93
C LEU A 45 2.44 -0.07 -3.80
N ARG A 46 2.68 -0.42 -5.07
CA ARG A 46 1.63 -1.00 -5.92
C ARG A 46 1.35 -2.43 -5.45
N GLY A 47 0.10 -2.73 -5.11
CA GLY A 47 -0.26 -3.97 -4.42
C GLY A 47 0.11 -5.24 -5.17
N ASN A 48 -0.08 -5.27 -6.50
CA ASN A 48 0.30 -6.41 -7.35
C ASN A 48 1.79 -6.47 -7.73
N ARG A 49 2.63 -5.62 -7.13
CA ARG A 49 4.10 -5.63 -7.27
C ARG A 49 4.82 -5.84 -5.94
N ALA A 50 4.09 -5.89 -4.84
CA ALA A 50 4.64 -6.03 -3.50
C ALA A 50 4.72 -7.49 -3.07
N ILE A 51 5.75 -7.80 -2.28
CA ILE A 51 5.92 -9.07 -1.57
C ILE A 51 6.15 -8.78 -0.09
N LYS A 52 5.80 -9.73 0.79
CA LYS A 52 6.25 -9.67 2.19
C LYS A 52 7.69 -10.22 2.23
N ALA A 53 8.67 -9.33 2.29
CA ALA A 53 10.09 -9.67 2.23
C ALA A 53 10.68 -9.98 3.62
N ASP A 54 10.12 -9.41 4.68
CA ASP A 54 10.58 -9.60 6.05
C ASP A 54 9.40 -9.90 6.99
N SER A 55 9.57 -10.90 7.85
CA SER A 55 8.59 -11.32 8.85
C SER A 55 8.78 -10.67 10.22
N ASN A 56 9.96 -10.10 10.49
CA ASN A 56 10.36 -9.59 11.81
C ASN A 56 10.67 -8.09 11.80
N GLY A 57 11.19 -7.57 10.68
CA GLY A 57 11.52 -6.16 10.53
C GLY A 57 10.30 -5.28 10.29
N LEU A 58 10.42 -4.00 10.67
CA LEU A 58 9.44 -2.98 10.30
C LEU A 58 9.38 -2.77 8.78
N ASP A 59 10.44 -3.12 8.06
CA ASP A 59 10.47 -3.07 6.60
C ASP A 59 9.89 -4.34 5.95
N ALA A 60 8.68 -4.71 6.36
CA ALA A 60 8.11 -6.03 6.08
C ALA A 60 7.76 -6.28 4.61
N PHE A 61 7.45 -5.23 3.84
CA PHE A 61 7.03 -5.34 2.46
C PHE A 61 8.05 -4.70 1.52
N ASP A 62 8.31 -5.34 0.39
CA ASP A 62 9.19 -4.82 -0.64
C ASP A 62 8.58 -4.95 -2.04
N THR A 63 9.15 -4.26 -3.03
CA THR A 63 8.66 -4.18 -4.41
C THR A 63 9.82 -4.36 -5.41
N PRO A 64 10.34 -5.59 -5.55
CA PRO A 64 11.64 -5.83 -6.19
C PRO A 64 11.71 -5.39 -7.65
N ASN A 65 10.58 -5.42 -8.37
CA ASN A 65 10.51 -5.18 -9.81
C ASN A 65 9.70 -3.93 -10.19
N PHE A 66 9.38 -3.07 -9.23
CA PHE A 66 8.68 -1.81 -9.48
C PHE A 66 8.98 -0.79 -8.38
N PRO A 67 9.30 0.47 -8.68
CA PRO A 67 9.60 1.43 -7.61
C PRO A 67 8.35 1.76 -6.77
N PRO A 68 8.51 2.22 -5.52
CA PRO A 68 7.40 2.77 -4.74
C PRO A 68 6.66 3.88 -5.50
N LEU A 69 5.35 3.93 -5.33
CA LEU A 69 4.48 4.99 -5.88
C LEU A 69 4.66 6.31 -5.13
N ALA A 70 4.96 6.22 -3.83
CA ALA A 70 5.34 7.35 -2.99
C ALA A 70 6.21 6.90 -1.80
N THR A 71 7.00 7.83 -1.27
CA THR A 71 7.77 7.68 -0.04
C THR A 71 7.50 8.88 0.86
N VAL A 72 7.34 8.63 2.16
CA VAL A 72 7.01 9.62 3.17
C VAL A 72 8.21 9.88 4.06
N GLY A 73 8.77 11.07 3.98
CA GLY A 73 9.78 11.57 4.91
C GLY A 73 9.32 12.87 5.54
N ALA A 74 10.25 13.82 5.71
CA ALA A 74 9.89 15.21 6.04
C ALA A 74 8.93 15.83 5.02
N ARG A 75 8.93 15.32 3.78
CA ARG A 75 7.97 15.62 2.73
C ARG A 75 7.51 14.31 2.08
N VAL A 76 6.32 14.34 1.48
CA VAL A 76 5.85 13.24 0.64
C VAL A 76 6.45 13.41 -0.75
N SER A 77 7.19 12.39 -1.20
CA SER A 77 7.68 12.28 -2.57
C SER A 77 6.82 11.27 -3.30
N ALA A 78 6.05 11.69 -4.30
CA ALA A 78 5.18 10.81 -5.08
C ALA A 78 5.47 10.96 -6.57
N ASP A 79 5.68 9.84 -7.24
CA ASP A 79 5.83 9.82 -8.70
C ASP A 79 4.46 9.59 -9.34
N ARG A 80 3.70 10.68 -9.49
CA ARG A 80 2.33 10.64 -10.05
C ARG A 80 2.30 10.12 -11.50
N ALA A 81 3.41 10.18 -12.24
CA ALA A 81 3.47 9.63 -13.60
C ALA A 81 3.40 8.09 -13.61
N LYS A 82 3.72 7.44 -12.48
CA LYS A 82 3.62 5.99 -12.33
C LYS A 82 2.24 5.52 -11.87
N TRP A 83 1.38 6.43 -11.40
CA TRP A 83 0.03 6.10 -10.95
C TRP A 83 -0.85 5.76 -12.15
N ARG A 84 -1.82 4.87 -11.95
CA ARG A 84 -2.78 4.54 -13.01
C ARG A 84 -3.77 5.67 -13.20
N SER A 85 -4.07 5.97 -14.45
CA SER A 85 -5.15 6.88 -14.80
C SER A 85 -6.48 6.41 -14.21
N PRO A 86 -7.37 7.33 -13.81
CA PRO A 86 -8.71 6.97 -13.37
C PRO A 86 -9.45 6.10 -14.40
N PRO A 87 -10.15 5.05 -13.96
CA PRO A 87 -10.90 4.18 -14.87
C PRO A 87 -12.05 4.96 -15.51
N ILE A 88 -12.27 4.70 -16.80
CA ILE A 88 -13.37 5.30 -17.58
C ILE A 88 -14.64 4.44 -17.51
N SER A 89 -14.48 3.15 -17.22
CA SER A 89 -15.58 2.18 -17.14
C SER A 89 -16.10 2.00 -15.71
N ARG A 90 -17.32 1.47 -15.61
CA ARG A 90 -17.93 1.10 -14.32
C ARG A 90 -17.11 0.01 -13.62
N LEU A 91 -17.00 0.10 -12.30
CA LEU A 91 -16.36 -0.93 -11.46
C LEU A 91 -17.01 -2.31 -11.69
N ARG A 92 -16.17 -3.30 -12.01
CA ARG A 92 -16.54 -4.71 -12.08
C ARG A 92 -15.80 -5.47 -10.99
N VAL A 93 -16.54 -6.01 -10.03
CA VAL A 93 -15.99 -6.88 -8.98
C VAL A 93 -16.08 -8.33 -9.47
N HIS A 94 -14.96 -9.03 -9.47
CA HIS A 94 -14.90 -10.45 -9.79
C HIS A 94 -15.01 -11.25 -8.48
N THR A 95 -16.17 -11.87 -8.22
CA THR A 95 -16.44 -12.64 -6.99
C THR A 95 -16.08 -14.13 -7.11
N THR A 96 -15.82 -14.60 -8.32
CA THR A 96 -15.39 -15.97 -8.60
C THR A 96 -13.95 -15.92 -9.09
N MET A 97 -13.03 -16.46 -8.30
CA MET A 97 -11.61 -16.60 -8.64
C MET A 97 -11.22 -18.08 -8.62
N GLU A 98 -10.26 -18.47 -9.46
CA GLU A 98 -9.70 -19.82 -9.43
C GLU A 98 -9.00 -20.06 -8.09
N THR A 99 -9.35 -21.16 -7.43
CA THR A 99 -8.83 -21.51 -6.10
C THR A 99 -7.64 -22.46 -6.18
N SER A 100 -7.40 -23.07 -7.34
CA SER A 100 -6.31 -24.00 -7.59
C SER A 100 -5.05 -23.23 -8.00
N ILE A 101 -4.42 -22.54 -7.05
CA ILE A 101 -3.17 -21.80 -7.27
C ILE A 101 -2.00 -22.73 -6.89
N VAL A 102 -1.10 -22.96 -7.85
CA VAL A 102 0.13 -23.77 -7.70
C VAL A 102 1.29 -22.91 -7.22
#